data_AF-A0AAN8HHP8-F1
#
_entry.id   AF-A0AAN8HHP8-F1
#
_cell.length_a   1.000
_cell.length_b   1.000
_cell.length_c   1.000
_cell.angle_alpha   90.00
_cell.angle_beta   90.00
_cell.angle_gamma   90.00
#
_symmetry.space_group_name_H-M   'P 1'
#
loop_
_entity.id
_entity.type
_entity.pdbx_description
1 polymer ?
#
loop_
_entity_poly.entity_id
_entity_poly.type
_entity_poly.pdbx_seq_one_letter_code
_entity_poly.pdbx_strand_id
1 'polypeptide(L)'
;MEGMQFGLMIGYEASPACKWAVLVCTINFRENSLFTMAPTSLDRIVALQKNPANIRNLCILAHVDHGKTTLADCLVASNGIISSRLAGKLRYLDSREDEQIRGITMKSSAISLHHRNGDQDYLLNLIDSPGHVDFSSEVSTAVRLCDGAIVVVDAVEGVCPQTQVVLRQAWLENIRPVLVINKIDRLILELKLSSQEAFIHLQKILEQVNAVTGSLFTSKVLEERAEKEKKKEDEKNEKVVETLTRDQVYDWSAGLEEADDSQLYFSPDQGNVVFASAIDGWGFSIQQFAHIYSQKMGIKAEVLLKTLWGDYYLNAKAKRIMKGAQAKGKKPLFVQLVLDNIWSLYDAVVTRRDKDKVEKVVSSLGVKLMSRDSRHSDPKVLLSAICSQWLPVSQAVLAMVCEKLPSPLDITEERVEKLMSVGARIFESLPEQTQELKRAFLRCGSEEDDPLIIFVSKMFVVDNKALPKNRQRPLTHEEIAQRRDLARQRHAEKLVADQTAAENPSAPPISGSMPQEGQPAEVSTG
;
A
#
# COMPACT_ATOMS: atom_id res chain seq x y z
N MET A 1 21.09 1.78 -34.01
CA MET A 1 22.31 1.13 -33.50
C MET A 1 23.03 2.14 -32.64
N GLU A 2 22.92 1.99 -31.32
CA GLU A 2 23.95 2.33 -30.32
C GLU A 2 23.34 1.99 -28.96
N GLY A 3 23.81 0.88 -28.39
CA GLY A 3 23.42 0.45 -27.05
C GLY A 3 24.21 1.25 -26.02
N MET A 4 23.51 1.97 -25.16
CA MET A 4 24.10 2.47 -23.92
C MET A 4 24.02 1.37 -22.87
N GLN A 5 25.15 0.69 -22.66
CA GLN A 5 25.44 -0.10 -21.47
C GLN A 5 25.40 0.83 -20.25
N PHE A 6 24.44 0.63 -19.35
CA PHE A 6 24.49 1.23 -18.01
C PHE A 6 25.26 0.28 -17.09
N GLY A 7 26.49 0.66 -16.78
CA GLY A 7 27.36 -0.02 -15.82
C GLY A 7 27.02 0.36 -14.38
N LEU A 8 27.18 -0.60 -13.47
CA LEU A 8 27.23 -0.38 -12.03
C LEU A 8 28.44 0.53 -11.74
N MET A 9 28.21 1.77 -11.33
CA MET A 9 29.30 2.68 -10.97
C MET A 9 29.68 2.46 -9.50
N ILE A 10 30.69 1.62 -9.26
CA ILE A 10 31.39 1.54 -7.97
C ILE A 10 32.38 2.71 -7.94
N GLY A 11 31.97 3.84 -7.35
CA GLY A 11 32.78 5.05 -7.30
C GLY A 11 33.72 5.06 -6.08
N TYR A 12 35.01 4.82 -6.32
CA TYR A 12 36.09 5.42 -5.54
C TYR A 12 36.18 6.93 -5.87
N GLU A 13 36.50 7.75 -4.86
CA GLU A 13 36.70 9.21 -4.82
C GLU A 13 36.53 10.01 -6.14
N ALA A 14 35.62 10.99 -6.15
CA ALA A 14 35.49 11.99 -7.20
C ALA A 14 35.42 13.44 -6.68
N SER A 15 36.19 14.30 -7.34
CA SER A 15 36.42 15.75 -7.23
C SER A 15 35.15 16.65 -7.11
N PRO A 16 35.23 17.88 -6.55
CA PRO A 16 34.08 18.59 -5.99
C PRO A 16 33.43 19.56 -6.98
N ALA A 17 32.73 19.06 -8.00
CA ALA A 17 31.99 19.95 -8.91
C ALA A 17 30.76 19.28 -9.56
N CYS A 18 29.91 18.62 -8.77
CA CYS A 18 28.49 18.34 -9.08
C CYS A 18 27.92 17.55 -7.90
N LYS A 19 27.02 18.15 -7.11
CA LYS A 19 26.48 17.50 -5.90
C LYS A 19 25.04 17.06 -6.13
N TRP A 20 24.85 15.84 -6.64
CA TRP A 20 23.58 15.11 -6.67
C TRP A 20 23.28 14.55 -5.28
N ALA A 21 22.03 14.64 -4.82
CA ALA A 21 21.60 14.08 -3.54
C ALA A 21 20.94 12.72 -3.77
N VAL A 22 21.60 11.65 -3.31
CA VAL A 22 21.02 10.30 -3.23
C VAL A 22 20.06 10.29 -2.04
N LEU A 23 18.79 9.97 -2.30
CA LEU A 23 17.81 9.74 -1.25
C LEU A 23 18.06 8.33 -0.69
N VAL A 24 18.84 8.24 0.38
CA VAL A 24 18.74 7.11 1.30
C VAL A 24 17.34 7.16 1.89
N CYS A 25 16.64 6.03 1.92
CA CYS A 25 15.35 5.92 2.61
C CYS A 25 15.58 5.99 4.13
N THR A 26 15.91 7.18 4.62
CA THR A 26 15.76 7.60 6.01
C THR A 26 14.72 8.70 5.96
N ILE A 27 13.47 8.30 6.17
CA ILE A 27 12.33 9.20 6.19
C ILE A 27 12.45 10.10 7.42
N ASN A 28 13.02 11.29 7.23
CA ASN A 28 13.04 12.36 8.23
C ASN A 28 11.96 13.39 7.86
N PHE A 29 10.76 13.24 8.43
CA PHE A 29 9.67 14.21 8.27
C PHE A 29 9.65 15.24 9.40
N ARG A 30 9.39 16.49 8.99
CA ARG A 30 9.46 17.75 9.73
C ARG A 30 8.35 17.93 10.78
N GLU A 31 8.70 18.71 11.80
CA GLU A 31 7.79 19.55 12.60
C GLU A 31 7.17 20.69 11.77
N ASN A 32 5.86 20.88 11.94
CA ASN A 32 5.06 22.11 11.99
C ASN A 32 3.79 22.08 11.13
N SER A 33 2.69 21.63 11.74
CA SER A 33 1.47 22.44 11.84
C SER A 33 0.69 21.99 13.08
N LEU A 34 0.24 22.97 13.88
CA LEU A 34 -0.64 22.76 15.03
C LEU A 34 -1.98 22.19 14.54
N PHE A 35 -2.07 20.87 14.45
CA PHE A 35 -3.32 20.13 14.51
C PHE A 35 -3.05 18.93 15.42
N THR A 36 -3.96 18.73 16.37
CA THR A 36 -3.89 17.69 17.41
C THR A 36 -3.71 16.29 16.80
N MET A 37 -2.45 15.89 16.60
CA MET A 37 -2.05 14.52 16.30
C MET A 37 -2.19 13.69 17.58
N ALA A 38 -2.81 12.51 17.48
CA ALA A 38 -2.56 11.46 18.46
C ALA A 38 -1.09 11.01 18.29
N PRO A 39 -0.31 10.82 19.38
CA PRO A 39 1.14 10.83 19.32
C PRO A 39 1.70 9.44 19.00
N THR A 40 2.03 9.18 17.74
CA THR A 40 3.16 8.30 17.43
C THR A 40 4.40 9.17 17.44
N SER A 41 5.15 9.16 18.55
CA SER A 41 6.42 9.87 18.66
C SER A 41 7.34 9.44 17.51
N LEU A 42 7.97 10.40 16.83
CA LEU A 42 8.93 10.12 15.75
C LEU A 42 9.95 9.05 16.17
N ASP A 43 10.34 9.06 17.44
CA ASP A 43 11.22 8.07 18.06
C ASP A 43 10.73 6.62 17.93
N ARG A 44 9.40 6.40 17.97
CA ARG A 44 8.81 5.06 17.77
C ARG A 44 8.96 4.60 16.34
N ILE A 45 8.77 5.50 15.37
CA ILE A 45 8.95 5.17 13.95
C ILE A 45 10.43 4.83 13.69
N VAL A 46 11.36 5.60 14.25
CA VAL A 46 12.80 5.30 14.16
C VAL A 46 13.15 3.97 14.83
N ALA A 47 12.58 3.68 16.00
CA ALA A 47 12.78 2.40 16.68
C ALA A 47 12.24 1.21 15.85
N LEU A 48 11.08 1.37 15.21
CA LEU A 48 10.50 0.36 14.33
C LEU A 48 11.30 0.20 13.03
N GLN A 49 11.88 1.28 12.49
CA GLN A 49 12.77 1.21 11.33
C GLN A 49 14.03 0.39 11.59
N LYS A 50 14.51 0.33 12.84
CA LYS A 50 15.64 -0.52 13.22
C LYS A 50 15.27 -2.01 13.32
N ASN A 51 13.98 -2.35 13.37
CA ASN A 51 13.53 -3.73 13.44
C ASN A 51 12.95 -4.19 12.09
N PRO A 52 13.75 -4.81 11.21
CA PRO A 52 13.30 -5.21 9.88
C PRO A 52 12.14 -6.22 9.90
N ALA A 53 12.01 -7.01 10.97
CA ALA A 53 10.94 -8.01 11.09
C ALA A 53 9.52 -7.38 11.10
N ASN A 54 9.39 -6.13 11.54
CA ASN A 54 8.11 -5.42 11.66
C ASN A 54 7.84 -4.44 10.51
N ILE A 55 8.71 -4.41 9.49
CA ILE A 55 8.54 -3.56 8.31
C ILE A 55 7.82 -4.37 7.23
N ARG A 56 6.87 -3.75 6.52
CA ARG A 56 6.30 -4.31 5.29
C ARG A 56 6.29 -3.24 4.21
N ASN A 57 6.92 -3.53 3.08
CA ASN A 57 6.86 -2.68 1.90
C ASN A 57 5.75 -3.19 0.98
N LEU A 58 4.78 -2.34 0.67
CA LEU A 58 3.61 -2.72 -0.11
C LEU A 58 3.32 -1.71 -1.23
N CYS A 59 2.86 -2.21 -2.38
CA CYS A 59 2.28 -1.38 -3.43
C CYS A 59 0.78 -1.61 -3.56
N ILE A 60 0.02 -0.58 -3.94
CA ILE A 60 -1.37 -0.78 -4.39
C ILE A 60 -1.38 -0.84 -5.92
N LEU A 61 -2.00 -1.90 -6.42
CA LEU A 61 -2.07 -2.32 -7.80
C LEU A 61 -3.54 -2.40 -8.21
N ALA A 62 -3.95 -1.63 -9.23
CA ALA A 62 -5.35 -1.59 -9.65
C ALA A 62 -5.49 -1.15 -11.10
N HIS A 63 -6.63 -1.47 -11.71
CA HIS A 63 -7.07 -0.81 -12.94
C HIS A 63 -7.45 0.65 -12.67
N VAL A 64 -7.54 1.46 -13.73
CA VAL A 64 -8.07 2.82 -13.66
C VAL A 64 -9.47 2.78 -13.04
N ASP A 65 -9.75 3.75 -12.17
CA ASP A 65 -11.02 3.91 -11.49
C ASP A 65 -11.49 2.76 -10.59
N HIS A 66 -10.68 1.74 -10.29
CA HIS A 66 -11.04 0.69 -9.30
C HIS A 66 -11.01 1.16 -7.83
N GLY A 67 -10.73 2.45 -7.61
CA GLY A 67 -10.76 3.08 -6.29
C GLY A 67 -9.46 2.94 -5.49
N LYS A 68 -8.32 2.75 -6.18
CA LYS A 68 -6.97 2.74 -5.59
C LYS A 68 -6.70 3.98 -4.73
N THR A 69 -6.81 5.17 -5.31
CA THR A 69 -6.51 6.43 -4.62
C THR A 69 -7.45 6.66 -3.44
N THR A 70 -8.73 6.28 -3.58
CA THR A 70 -9.70 6.35 -2.49
C THR A 70 -9.31 5.42 -1.34
N LEU A 71 -8.91 4.18 -1.65
CA LEU A 71 -8.43 3.23 -0.65
C LEU A 71 -7.16 3.75 0.04
N ALA A 72 -6.21 4.26 -0.73
CA ALA A 72 -4.98 4.83 -0.20
C ALA A 72 -5.27 5.99 0.77
N ASP A 73 -6.14 6.93 0.39
CA ASP A 73 -6.59 8.02 1.26
C ASP A 73 -7.22 7.51 2.57
N CYS A 74 -8.03 6.46 2.52
CA CYS A 74 -8.61 5.85 3.73
C CYS A 74 -7.54 5.29 4.67
N LEU A 75 -6.47 4.70 4.12
CA LEU A 75 -5.32 4.22 4.90
C LEU A 75 -4.59 5.40 5.56
N VAL A 76 -4.36 6.48 4.81
CA VAL A 76 -3.69 7.69 5.32
C VAL A 76 -4.52 8.36 6.43
N ALA A 77 -5.83 8.46 6.25
CA ALA A 77 -6.73 9.07 7.23
C ALA A 77 -6.79 8.29 8.55
N SER A 78 -6.68 6.96 8.49
CA SER A 78 -6.67 6.13 9.70
C SER A 78 -5.44 6.33 10.58
N ASN A 79 -4.33 6.79 10.00
CA ASN A 79 -3.10 7.13 10.71
C ASN A 79 -3.13 8.56 11.30
N GLY A 80 -4.24 9.29 11.17
CA GLY A 80 -4.38 10.65 11.68
C GLY A 80 -3.60 11.70 10.91
N ILE A 81 -3.02 11.34 9.74
CA ILE A 81 -2.31 12.27 8.85
C ILE A 81 -3.33 13.22 8.19
N ILE A 82 -4.53 12.72 7.90
CA ILE A 82 -5.63 13.48 7.29
C ILE A 82 -6.89 13.27 8.14
N SER A 83 -7.74 14.28 8.22
CA SER A 83 -9.07 14.11 8.82
C SER A 83 -9.91 13.09 8.04
N SER A 84 -10.64 12.23 8.76
CA SER A 84 -11.51 11.21 8.14
C SER A 84 -12.55 11.76 7.16
N ARG A 85 -12.95 13.03 7.31
CA ARG A 85 -13.91 13.70 6.41
C ARG A 85 -13.33 14.08 5.04
N LEU A 86 -12.01 14.29 4.98
CA LEU A 86 -11.28 14.63 3.76
C LEU A 86 -10.77 13.37 3.04
N ALA A 87 -10.79 12.22 3.71
CA ALA A 87 -10.41 10.93 3.14
C ALA A 87 -11.26 10.61 1.89
N GLY A 88 -10.60 10.18 0.82
CA GLY A 88 -11.22 9.74 -0.43
C GLY A 88 -11.63 10.87 -1.38
N LYS A 89 -11.63 12.12 -0.91
CA LYS A 89 -11.94 13.32 -1.72
C LYS A 89 -10.70 14.12 -2.08
N LEU A 90 -9.75 14.21 -1.15
CA LEU A 90 -8.57 15.06 -1.30
C LEU A 90 -7.53 14.44 -2.24
N ARG A 91 -7.46 13.10 -2.36
CA ARG A 91 -6.42 12.37 -3.10
C ARG A 91 -5.02 12.80 -2.69
N TYR A 92 -4.69 12.60 -1.42
CA TYR A 92 -3.50 13.17 -0.81
C TYR A 92 -2.18 12.75 -1.47
N LEU A 93 -2.12 11.53 -1.99
CA LEU A 93 -0.93 11.00 -2.66
C LEU A 93 -0.72 11.59 -4.06
N ASP A 94 -1.78 12.12 -4.69
CA ASP A 94 -1.73 12.84 -5.96
C ASP A 94 -1.33 14.31 -5.67
N SER A 95 -0.07 14.52 -5.32
CA SER A 95 0.44 15.84 -4.90
C SER A 95 0.61 16.83 -6.06
N ARG A 96 0.68 16.35 -7.31
CA ARG A 96 0.93 17.20 -8.47
C ARG A 96 -0.38 17.76 -9.02
N GLU A 97 -0.37 19.03 -9.43
CA GLU A 97 -1.56 19.72 -9.95
C GLU A 97 -2.12 19.05 -11.21
N ASP A 98 -1.25 18.52 -12.07
CA ASP A 98 -1.64 17.80 -13.29
C ASP A 98 -2.37 16.48 -12.97
N GLU A 99 -2.02 15.81 -11.88
CA GLU A 99 -2.71 14.59 -11.40
C GLU A 99 -4.09 14.90 -10.86
N GLN A 100 -4.22 15.98 -10.08
CA GLN A 100 -5.50 16.42 -9.53
C GLN A 100 -6.47 16.86 -10.62
N ILE A 101 -5.99 17.60 -11.63
CA ILE A 101 -6.83 18.06 -12.76
C ILE A 101 -7.31 16.88 -13.60
N ARG A 102 -6.43 15.93 -13.91
CA ARG A 102 -6.77 14.77 -14.74
C ARG A 102 -7.54 13.69 -13.99
N GLY A 103 -7.47 13.70 -12.66
CA GLY A 103 -8.10 12.69 -11.83
C GLY A 103 -7.45 11.30 -11.98
N ILE A 104 -6.17 11.23 -12.35
CA ILE A 104 -5.42 9.97 -12.45
C ILE A 104 -4.06 10.11 -11.76
N THR A 105 -3.62 9.05 -11.09
CA THR A 105 -2.26 8.96 -10.55
C THR A 105 -1.29 8.76 -11.72
N MET A 106 -0.35 9.69 -11.90
CA MET A 106 0.68 9.59 -12.94
C MET A 106 2.03 9.17 -12.36
N LYS A 107 2.38 9.69 -11.18
CA LYS A 107 3.63 9.40 -10.48
C LYS A 107 3.37 8.56 -9.24
N SER A 108 4.18 7.52 -9.06
CA SER A 108 4.18 6.79 -7.79
C SER A 108 4.64 7.67 -6.63
N SER A 109 3.89 7.67 -5.53
CA SER A 109 4.17 8.38 -4.27
C SER A 109 4.33 7.36 -3.13
N ALA A 110 5.16 7.68 -2.13
CA ALA A 110 5.41 6.79 -0.99
C ALA A 110 5.01 7.45 0.34
N ILE A 111 4.38 6.68 1.22
CA ILE A 111 4.01 7.11 2.57
C ILE A 111 4.26 5.98 3.57
N SER A 112 4.74 6.31 4.77
CA SER A 112 4.87 5.35 5.86
C SER A 112 3.67 5.46 6.80
N LEU A 113 3.06 4.31 7.09
CA LEU A 113 1.90 4.16 7.95
C LEU A 113 2.31 3.33 9.17
N HIS A 114 1.82 3.74 10.34
CA HIS A 114 2.06 3.03 11.60
C HIS A 114 0.81 2.26 11.98
N HIS A 115 0.89 0.93 12.02
CA HIS A 115 -0.25 0.10 12.39
C HIS A 115 0.07 -0.75 13.61
N ARG A 116 -0.80 -0.72 14.62
CA ARG A 116 -0.74 -1.63 15.76
C ARG A 116 -1.70 -2.78 15.52
N ASN A 117 -1.17 -3.99 15.42
CA ASN A 117 -1.97 -5.21 15.33
C ASN A 117 -1.80 -6.02 16.63
N GLY A 118 -2.79 -5.93 17.52
CA GLY A 118 -2.70 -6.50 18.87
C GLY A 118 -1.58 -5.82 19.69
N ASP A 119 -0.63 -6.63 20.16
CA ASP A 119 0.51 -6.17 20.97
C ASP A 119 1.74 -5.79 20.14
N GLN A 120 1.70 -5.96 18.81
CA GLN A 120 2.82 -5.68 17.92
C GLN A 120 2.58 -4.41 17.10
N ASP A 121 3.61 -3.57 17.04
CA ASP A 121 3.66 -2.36 16.22
C ASP A 121 4.39 -2.67 14.90
N TYR A 122 3.76 -2.32 13.78
CA TYR A 122 4.23 -2.52 12.42
C TYR A 122 4.43 -1.20 11.70
N LEU A 123 5.48 -1.13 10.88
CA LEU A 123 5.75 -0.02 9.98
C LEU A 123 5.45 -0.46 8.53
N LEU A 124 4.44 0.16 7.94
CA LEU A 124 3.94 -0.20 6.62
C LEU A 124 4.33 0.91 5.64
N ASN A 125 5.25 0.62 4.73
CA ASN A 125 5.64 1.55 3.68
C ASN A 125 4.76 1.31 2.46
N LEU A 126 3.82 2.22 2.25
CA LEU A 126 2.87 2.20 1.14
C LEU A 126 3.41 2.99 -0.03
N ILE A 127 3.55 2.32 -1.17
CA ILE A 127 3.83 2.93 -2.48
C ILE A 127 2.55 2.89 -3.30
N ASP A 128 2.01 4.07 -3.59
CA ASP A 128 0.87 4.18 -4.50
C ASP A 128 1.38 4.15 -5.94
N SER A 129 0.95 3.18 -6.74
CA SER A 129 1.39 3.02 -8.13
C SER A 129 0.34 3.57 -9.11
N PRO A 130 0.71 4.02 -10.31
CA PRO A 130 -0.28 4.53 -11.27
C PRO A 130 -1.15 3.39 -11.81
N GLY A 131 -2.45 3.67 -11.99
CA GLY A 131 -3.42 2.67 -12.47
C GLY A 131 -3.60 2.66 -13.99
N HIS A 132 -2.95 3.56 -14.74
CA HIS A 132 -3.12 3.69 -16.19
C HIS A 132 -2.06 2.91 -16.97
N VAL A 133 -2.45 2.31 -18.10
CA VAL A 133 -1.58 1.44 -18.92
C VAL A 133 -0.32 2.14 -19.44
N ASP A 134 -0.43 3.42 -19.78
CA ASP A 134 0.69 4.24 -20.28
C ASP A 134 1.82 4.39 -19.24
N PHE A 135 1.51 4.23 -17.95
CA PHE A 135 2.48 4.34 -16.86
C PHE A 135 2.94 2.96 -16.34
N SER A 136 2.84 1.92 -17.16
CA SER A 136 3.25 0.56 -16.80
C SER A 136 4.72 0.44 -16.36
N SER A 137 5.61 1.30 -16.87
CA SER A 137 7.01 1.38 -16.42
C SER A 137 7.13 1.86 -14.96
N GLU A 138 6.26 2.77 -14.54
CA GLU A 138 6.18 3.23 -13.15
C GLU A 138 5.57 2.16 -12.23
N VAL A 139 4.62 1.37 -12.74
CA VAL A 139 4.09 0.22 -12.00
C VAL A 139 5.18 -0.82 -11.78
N SER A 140 5.93 -1.21 -12.82
CA SER A 140 7.00 -2.19 -12.71
C SER A 140 8.10 -1.74 -11.74
N THR A 141 8.49 -0.46 -11.77
CA THR A 141 9.50 0.09 -10.84
C THR A 141 9.00 0.14 -9.39
N ALA A 142 7.72 0.46 -9.16
CA ALA A 142 7.11 0.43 -7.83
C ALA A 142 7.00 -1.00 -7.28
N VAL A 143 6.60 -1.94 -8.13
CA VAL A 143 6.45 -3.37 -7.79
C VAL A 143 7.80 -3.94 -7.32
N ARG A 144 8.89 -3.66 -8.03
CA ARG A 144 10.25 -4.11 -7.63
C ARG A 144 10.71 -3.64 -6.25
N LEU A 145 10.23 -2.48 -5.79
CA LEU A 145 10.55 -1.94 -4.46
C LEU A 145 9.75 -2.58 -3.32
N CYS A 146 8.66 -3.30 -3.63
CA CYS A 146 7.68 -3.74 -2.63
C CYS A 146 7.73 -5.25 -2.42
N ASP A 147 7.67 -5.70 -1.17
CA ASP A 147 7.71 -7.13 -0.83
C ASP A 147 6.35 -7.82 -1.04
N GLY A 148 5.26 -7.06 -0.93
CA GLY A 148 3.92 -7.50 -1.28
C GLY A 148 3.12 -6.45 -2.06
N ALA A 149 1.96 -6.87 -2.57
CA ALA A 149 1.08 -6.02 -3.35
C ALA A 149 -0.38 -6.17 -2.92
N ILE A 150 -1.11 -5.07 -2.90
CA ILE A 150 -2.57 -5.05 -2.74
C ILE A 150 -3.18 -4.91 -4.13
N VAL A 151 -3.85 -5.95 -4.60
CA VAL A 151 -4.58 -5.94 -5.87
C VAL A 151 -6.02 -5.52 -5.61
N VAL A 152 -6.43 -4.38 -6.15
CA VAL A 152 -7.78 -3.84 -6.00
C VAL A 152 -8.60 -4.18 -7.25
N VAL A 153 -9.77 -4.78 -7.03
CA VAL A 153 -10.71 -5.17 -8.09
C VAL A 153 -12.09 -4.59 -7.78
N ASP A 154 -12.72 -3.95 -8.77
CA ASP A 154 -14.09 -3.45 -8.64
C ASP A 154 -15.10 -4.61 -8.63
N ALA A 155 -16.00 -4.62 -7.65
CA ALA A 155 -17.07 -5.60 -7.52
C ALA A 155 -18.09 -5.56 -8.68
N VAL A 156 -18.24 -4.44 -9.39
CA VAL A 156 -19.17 -4.31 -10.53
C VAL A 156 -18.51 -4.71 -11.84
N GLU A 157 -17.32 -4.17 -12.11
CA GLU A 157 -16.61 -4.41 -13.37
C GLU A 157 -15.93 -5.79 -13.40
N GLY A 158 -15.55 -6.31 -12.22
CA GLY A 158 -14.84 -7.57 -12.09
C GLY A 158 -13.39 -7.47 -12.58
N VAL A 159 -12.87 -8.58 -13.12
CA VAL A 159 -11.47 -8.68 -13.54
C VAL A 159 -11.29 -8.09 -14.95
N CYS A 160 -10.63 -6.94 -15.03
CA CYS A 160 -10.31 -6.28 -16.29
C CYS A 160 -8.98 -6.81 -16.89
N PRO A 161 -8.72 -6.60 -18.19
CA PRO A 161 -7.46 -7.00 -18.83
C PRO A 161 -6.22 -6.40 -18.15
N GLN A 162 -6.32 -5.16 -17.67
CA GLN A 162 -5.21 -4.52 -16.96
C GLN A 162 -4.92 -5.19 -15.60
N THR A 163 -5.95 -5.66 -14.90
CA THR A 163 -5.77 -6.43 -13.66
C THR A 163 -4.94 -7.69 -13.92
N GLN A 164 -5.12 -8.35 -15.07
CA GLN A 164 -4.33 -9.50 -15.47
C GLN A 164 -2.87 -9.13 -15.74
N VAL A 165 -2.61 -7.98 -16.39
CA VAL A 165 -1.24 -7.49 -16.63
C VAL A 165 -0.54 -7.20 -15.32
N VAL A 166 -1.24 -6.57 -14.38
CA VAL A 166 -0.67 -6.18 -13.09
C VAL A 166 -0.44 -7.41 -12.19
N LEU A 167 -1.35 -8.39 -12.17
CA LEU A 167 -1.14 -9.69 -11.52
C LEU A 167 0.06 -10.43 -12.11
N ARG A 168 0.20 -10.41 -13.44
CA ARG A 168 1.37 -10.99 -14.13
C ARG A 168 2.67 -10.29 -13.73
N GLN A 169 2.66 -8.97 -13.59
CA GLN A 169 3.85 -8.22 -13.14
C GLN A 169 4.22 -8.58 -11.69
N ALA A 170 3.25 -8.65 -10.79
CA ALA A 170 3.48 -9.06 -9.40
C ALA A 170 4.03 -10.50 -9.33
N TRP A 171 3.50 -11.40 -10.17
CA TRP A 171 3.98 -12.77 -10.29
C TRP A 171 5.42 -12.85 -10.78
N LEU A 172 5.74 -12.13 -11.87
CA LEU A 172 7.09 -12.12 -12.44
C LEU A 172 8.12 -11.65 -11.41
N GLU A 173 7.80 -10.67 -10.58
CA GLU A 173 8.69 -10.15 -9.54
C GLU A 173 8.66 -10.94 -8.23
N ASN A 174 7.99 -12.11 -8.19
CA ASN A 174 7.87 -12.99 -7.02
C ASN A 174 7.39 -12.23 -5.76
N ILE A 175 6.38 -11.38 -5.94
CA ILE A 175 5.77 -10.59 -4.86
C ILE A 175 4.50 -11.30 -4.42
N ARG A 176 4.19 -11.23 -3.12
CA ARG A 176 2.97 -11.84 -2.59
C ARG A 176 1.77 -10.89 -2.77
N PRO A 177 0.81 -11.19 -3.67
CA PRO A 177 -0.37 -10.36 -3.85
C PRO A 177 -1.43 -10.70 -2.81
N VAL A 178 -2.21 -9.69 -2.42
CA VAL A 178 -3.38 -9.81 -1.55
C VAL A 178 -4.54 -9.09 -2.23
N LEU A 179 -5.74 -9.66 -2.18
CA LEU A 179 -6.88 -9.18 -2.95
C LEU A 179 -7.82 -8.31 -2.11
N VAL A 180 -8.18 -7.16 -2.65
CA VAL A 180 -9.24 -6.29 -2.12
C VAL A 180 -10.32 -6.13 -3.18
N ILE A 181 -11.52 -6.65 -2.88
CA ILE A 181 -12.71 -6.44 -3.70
C ILE A 181 -13.38 -5.16 -3.22
N ASN A 182 -13.29 -4.11 -4.02
CA ASN A 182 -13.77 -2.77 -3.71
C ASN A 182 -15.12 -2.47 -4.38
N LYS A 183 -15.76 -1.37 -3.97
CA LYS A 183 -17.02 -0.85 -4.51
C LYS A 183 -18.24 -1.77 -4.34
N ILE A 184 -18.28 -2.53 -3.24
CA ILE A 184 -19.43 -3.38 -2.90
C ILE A 184 -20.71 -2.55 -2.72
N ASP A 185 -20.58 -1.29 -2.32
CA ASP A 185 -21.68 -0.32 -2.25
C ASP A 185 -22.46 -0.19 -3.58
N ARG A 186 -21.79 -0.31 -4.73
CA ARG A 186 -22.45 -0.24 -6.04
C ARG A 186 -23.33 -1.46 -6.32
N LEU A 187 -22.96 -2.65 -5.80
CA LEU A 187 -23.83 -3.84 -5.88
C LEU A 187 -25.17 -3.60 -5.17
N ILE A 188 -25.14 -2.81 -4.09
CA ILE A 188 -26.29 -2.50 -3.24
C ILE A 188 -27.11 -1.35 -3.84
N LEU A 189 -26.46 -0.24 -4.19
CA LEU A 189 -27.12 1.01 -4.54
C LEU A 189 -27.46 1.11 -6.03
N GLU A 190 -26.54 0.71 -6.91
CA GLU A 190 -26.71 0.84 -8.36
C GLU A 190 -27.41 -0.38 -8.93
N LEU A 191 -26.84 -1.57 -8.71
CA LEU A 191 -27.38 -2.83 -9.25
C LEU A 191 -28.56 -3.38 -8.44
N LYS A 192 -28.73 -2.94 -7.18
CA LYS A 192 -29.82 -3.34 -6.28
C LYS A 192 -30.00 -4.86 -6.19
N LEU A 193 -28.88 -5.59 -6.20
CA LEU A 193 -28.90 -7.04 -6.07
C LEU A 193 -29.38 -7.44 -4.69
N SER A 194 -30.00 -8.60 -4.58
CA SER A 194 -30.23 -9.22 -3.28
C SER A 194 -28.89 -9.67 -2.66
N SER A 195 -28.85 -9.79 -1.34
CA SER A 195 -27.66 -10.27 -0.61
C SER A 195 -27.19 -11.65 -1.09
N GLN A 196 -28.11 -12.50 -1.54
CA GLN A 196 -27.80 -13.82 -2.09
C GLN A 196 -27.15 -13.73 -3.48
N GLU A 197 -27.69 -12.90 -4.37
CA GLU A 197 -27.14 -12.70 -5.71
C GLU A 197 -25.77 -12.03 -5.65
N ALA A 198 -25.59 -11.06 -4.74
CA ALA A 198 -24.31 -10.41 -4.50
C ALA A 198 -23.24 -11.40 -4.05
N PHE A 199 -23.58 -12.38 -3.19
CA PHE A 199 -22.64 -13.43 -2.81
C PHE A 199 -22.21 -14.30 -4.00
N ILE A 200 -23.17 -14.73 -4.84
CA ILE A 200 -22.86 -15.49 -6.06
C ILE A 200 -21.97 -14.68 -7.00
N HIS A 201 -22.21 -13.37 -7.11
CA HIS A 201 -21.40 -12.47 -7.91
C HIS A 201 -19.97 -12.33 -7.37
N LEU A 202 -19.80 -12.16 -6.06
CA LEU A 202 -18.48 -12.12 -5.41
C LEU A 202 -17.70 -13.44 -5.59
N GLN A 203 -18.39 -14.59 -5.53
CA GLN A 203 -17.77 -15.90 -5.83
C GLN A 203 -17.25 -15.96 -7.27
N LYS A 204 -18.04 -15.51 -8.25
CA LYS A 204 -17.62 -15.46 -9.66
C LYS A 204 -16.39 -14.59 -9.87
N ILE A 205 -16.29 -13.44 -9.20
CA ILE A 205 -15.10 -12.58 -9.28
C ILE A 205 -13.87 -13.30 -8.75
N LEU A 206 -13.99 -13.99 -7.61
CA LEU A 206 -12.88 -14.76 -7.04
C LEU A 206 -12.44 -15.90 -7.96
N GLU A 207 -13.39 -16.62 -8.55
CA GLU A 207 -13.11 -17.66 -9.55
C GLU A 207 -12.36 -17.09 -10.77
N GLN A 208 -12.74 -15.90 -11.26
CA GLN A 208 -12.05 -15.22 -12.36
C GLN A 208 -10.61 -14.83 -11.99
N VAL A 209 -10.37 -14.27 -10.81
CA VAL A 209 -9.01 -13.92 -10.36
C VAL A 209 -8.14 -15.17 -10.19
N ASN A 210 -8.72 -16.23 -9.62
CA ASN A 210 -8.03 -17.51 -9.44
C ASN A 210 -7.74 -18.21 -10.77
N ALA A 211 -8.60 -18.07 -11.78
CA ALA A 211 -8.33 -18.59 -13.12
C ALA A 211 -7.11 -17.91 -13.77
N VAL A 212 -6.98 -16.58 -13.61
CA VAL A 212 -5.80 -15.83 -14.09
C VAL A 212 -4.54 -16.30 -13.37
N THR A 213 -4.62 -16.44 -12.04
CA THR A 213 -3.48 -16.88 -11.22
C THR A 213 -3.07 -18.33 -11.54
N GLY A 214 -4.04 -19.22 -11.73
CA GLY A 214 -3.82 -20.60 -12.13
C GLY A 214 -3.19 -20.72 -13.52
N SER A 215 -3.56 -19.84 -14.45
CA SER A 215 -2.91 -19.77 -15.77
C SER A 215 -1.43 -19.39 -15.64
N LEU A 216 -1.10 -18.39 -14.80
CA LEU A 216 0.29 -17.96 -14.58
C LEU A 216 1.13 -19.05 -13.91
N PHE A 217 0.55 -19.74 -12.92
CA PHE A 217 1.20 -20.84 -12.23
C PHE A 217 1.48 -22.01 -13.18
N THR A 218 0.47 -22.42 -13.97
CA THR A 218 0.63 -23.49 -14.95
C THR A 218 1.71 -23.16 -15.96
N SER A 219 1.78 -21.91 -16.44
CA SER A 219 2.88 -21.46 -17.31
C SER A 219 4.25 -21.60 -16.65
N LYS A 220 4.42 -21.18 -15.39
CA LYS A 220 5.70 -21.29 -14.67
C LYS A 220 6.14 -22.75 -14.50
N VAL A 221 5.22 -23.62 -14.07
CA VAL A 221 5.53 -25.05 -13.87
C VAL A 221 5.94 -25.72 -15.18
N LEU A 222 5.31 -25.36 -16.30
CA LEU A 222 5.66 -25.86 -17.62
C LEU A 222 7.04 -25.34 -18.08
N GLU A 223 7.35 -24.07 -17.85
CA GLU A 223 8.65 -23.47 -18.17
C GLU A 223 9.80 -24.12 -17.37
N GLU A 224 9.65 -24.26 -16.05
CA GLU A 224 10.66 -24.90 -15.20
C GLU A 224 10.93 -26.36 -15.60
N ARG A 225 9.90 -27.08 -16.06
CA ARG A 225 10.08 -28.44 -16.57
C ARG A 225 10.81 -28.46 -17.89
N ALA A 226 10.43 -27.60 -18.83
CA ALA A 226 11.13 -27.49 -20.11
C ALA A 226 12.62 -27.14 -19.91
N GLU A 227 12.96 -26.31 -18.93
CA GLU A 227 14.36 -26.02 -18.56
C GLU A 227 15.07 -27.22 -17.93
N LYS A 228 14.42 -27.93 -17.01
CA LYS A 228 14.98 -29.16 -16.41
C LYS A 228 15.18 -30.28 -17.44
N GLU A 229 14.28 -30.37 -18.42
CA GLU A 229 14.40 -31.31 -19.53
C GLU A 229 15.55 -30.94 -20.46
N LYS A 230 15.69 -29.66 -20.86
CA LYS A 230 16.85 -29.19 -21.62
C LYS A 230 18.17 -29.47 -20.91
N LYS A 231 18.27 -29.17 -19.61
CA LYS A 231 19.47 -29.48 -18.82
C LYS A 231 19.78 -30.99 -18.79
N LYS A 232 18.75 -31.84 -18.70
CA LYS A 232 18.91 -33.30 -18.76
C LYS A 232 19.28 -33.81 -20.17
N GLU A 233 18.83 -33.14 -21.23
CA GLU A 233 19.23 -33.44 -22.61
C GLU A 233 20.68 -33.01 -22.86
N ASP A 234 21.10 -31.85 -22.35
CA ASP A 234 22.48 -31.37 -22.42
C ASP A 234 23.44 -32.28 -21.63
N GLU A 235 23.04 -32.78 -20.45
CA GLU A 235 23.80 -33.77 -19.67
C GLU A 235 23.84 -35.17 -20.33
N LYS A 236 22.79 -35.55 -21.09
CA LYS A 236 22.76 -36.83 -21.83
C LYS A 236 23.61 -36.81 -23.09
N ASN A 237 23.87 -35.64 -23.69
CA ASN A 237 24.75 -35.53 -24.86
C ASN A 237 26.24 -35.76 -24.56
N GLU A 238 26.65 -35.87 -23.28
CA GLU A 238 28.00 -36.33 -22.89
C GLU A 238 28.11 -37.85 -22.68
N LYS A 239 27.01 -38.61 -22.67
CA LYS A 239 27.02 -40.08 -22.56
C LYS A 239 26.04 -40.71 -23.52
N VAL A 240 26.49 -40.97 -24.75
CA VAL A 240 25.66 -41.64 -25.75
C VAL A 240 25.63 -43.16 -25.52
N VAL A 241 24.43 -43.70 -25.79
CA VAL A 241 24.04 -45.08 -26.09
C VAL A 241 23.65 -45.94 -24.88
N GLU A 242 22.34 -46.01 -24.59
CA GLU A 242 21.59 -47.26 -24.84
C GLU A 242 20.06 -47.11 -24.68
N THR A 243 19.38 -47.73 -25.65
CA THR A 243 18.02 -48.30 -25.62
C THR A 243 16.81 -47.36 -25.63
N LEU A 244 16.38 -47.06 -26.85
CA LEU A 244 15.03 -46.65 -27.21
C LEU A 244 14.04 -47.80 -26.94
N THR A 245 13.12 -47.64 -25.97
CA THR A 245 11.81 -48.29 -26.04
C THR A 245 10.72 -47.48 -25.33
N ARG A 246 9.55 -47.50 -25.98
CA ARG A 246 8.17 -47.24 -25.52
C ARG A 246 7.63 -45.81 -25.57
N ASP A 247 6.58 -45.69 -26.39
CA ASP A 247 5.44 -44.77 -26.28
C ASP A 247 5.18 -44.39 -24.82
N GLN A 248 5.66 -43.22 -24.42
CA GLN A 248 5.18 -42.53 -23.23
C GLN A 248 4.25 -41.43 -23.72
N VAL A 249 2.95 -41.72 -23.67
CA VAL A 249 1.93 -40.67 -23.59
C VAL A 249 2.29 -39.86 -22.36
N TYR A 250 2.87 -38.68 -22.56
CA TYR A 250 3.27 -37.79 -21.47
C TYR A 250 2.01 -37.40 -20.70
N ASP A 251 1.91 -37.89 -19.47
CA ASP A 251 0.86 -37.48 -18.56
C ASP A 251 1.26 -36.16 -17.90
N TRP A 252 0.90 -35.05 -18.54
CA TRP A 252 1.13 -33.70 -18.04
C TRP A 252 0.43 -33.42 -16.69
N SER A 253 -0.51 -34.27 -16.28
CA SER A 253 -1.31 -34.07 -15.07
C SER A 253 -0.61 -34.56 -13.79
N ALA A 254 0.18 -35.64 -13.86
CA ALA A 254 0.77 -36.28 -12.67
C ALA A 254 1.75 -35.38 -11.87
N GLY A 255 2.48 -34.48 -12.55
CA GLY A 255 3.41 -33.60 -11.85
C GLY A 255 2.76 -32.34 -11.26
N LEU A 256 1.57 -31.94 -11.71
CA LEU A 256 0.88 -30.76 -11.15
C LEU A 256 0.42 -31.00 -9.72
N GLU A 257 0.30 -32.27 -9.31
CA GLU A 257 -0.12 -32.69 -7.98
C GLU A 257 0.98 -32.55 -6.91
N GLU A 258 2.25 -32.37 -7.29
CA GLU A 258 3.39 -32.28 -6.35
C GLU A 258 3.82 -30.84 -5.98
N ALA A 259 3.37 -29.82 -6.71
CA ALA A 259 3.75 -28.44 -6.45
C ALA A 259 2.79 -27.80 -5.43
N ASP A 260 3.31 -27.35 -4.28
CA ASP A 260 2.52 -26.67 -3.24
C ASP A 260 2.02 -25.30 -3.75
N ASP A 261 0.76 -25.27 -4.17
CA ASP A 261 0.04 -24.12 -4.72
C ASP A 261 -0.86 -23.42 -3.67
N SER A 262 -0.84 -23.92 -2.43
CA SER A 262 -1.80 -23.55 -1.39
C SER A 262 -1.77 -22.07 -1.02
N GLN A 263 -0.63 -21.39 -1.22
CA GLN A 263 -0.43 -19.99 -0.86
C GLN A 263 -0.71 -19.00 -2.01
N LEU A 264 -0.96 -19.50 -3.21
CA LEU A 264 -1.10 -18.68 -4.43
C LEU A 264 -2.55 -18.28 -4.71
N TYR A 265 -3.51 -19.14 -4.36
CA TYR A 265 -4.91 -18.89 -4.64
C TYR A 265 -5.56 -17.91 -3.65
N PHE A 266 -6.40 -17.03 -4.17
CA PHE A 266 -7.20 -16.11 -3.37
C PHE A 266 -8.40 -16.85 -2.80
N SER A 267 -8.39 -17.03 -1.47
CA SER A 267 -9.43 -17.73 -0.71
C SER A 267 -9.77 -16.93 0.53
N PRO A 268 -11.00 -16.40 0.66
CA PRO A 268 -11.38 -15.62 1.83
C PRO A 268 -11.17 -16.33 3.18
N ASP A 269 -11.23 -17.66 3.20
CA ASP A 269 -10.94 -18.50 4.36
C ASP A 269 -9.49 -18.38 4.86
N GLN A 270 -8.55 -18.17 3.94
CA GLN A 270 -7.15 -17.97 4.27
C GLN A 270 -6.92 -16.56 4.79
N GLY A 271 -7.84 -15.61 4.60
CA GLY A 271 -7.68 -14.21 5.00
C GLY A 271 -6.87 -13.37 4.01
N ASN A 272 -6.64 -13.85 2.78
CA ASN A 272 -6.00 -13.09 1.70
C ASN A 272 -6.99 -12.30 0.81
N VAL A 273 -8.27 -12.26 1.20
CA VAL A 273 -9.31 -11.46 0.55
C VAL A 273 -10.01 -10.54 1.55
N VAL A 274 -10.12 -9.26 1.20
CA VAL A 274 -10.88 -8.24 1.95
C VAL A 274 -11.98 -7.70 1.06
N PHE A 275 -13.15 -7.54 1.65
CA PHE A 275 -14.33 -6.95 1.02
C PHE A 275 -14.45 -5.52 1.51
N ALA A 276 -14.42 -4.55 0.61
CA ALA A 276 -14.37 -3.14 0.96
C ALA A 276 -15.30 -2.27 0.12
N SER A 277 -15.67 -1.14 0.72
CA SER A 277 -16.17 0.04 0.05
C SER A 277 -15.35 1.24 0.53
N ALA A 278 -14.34 1.61 -0.26
CA ALA A 278 -13.47 2.73 0.09
C ALA A 278 -14.22 4.08 0.14
N ILE A 279 -15.29 4.26 -0.66
CA ILE A 279 -16.07 5.50 -0.69
C ILE A 279 -16.84 5.71 0.62
N ASP A 280 -17.46 4.65 1.14
CA ASP A 280 -18.20 4.71 2.40
C ASP A 280 -17.30 4.46 3.63
N GLY A 281 -16.02 4.13 3.40
CA GLY A 281 -14.99 4.03 4.43
C GLY A 281 -15.03 2.74 5.25
N TRP A 282 -15.76 1.71 4.79
CA TRP A 282 -15.77 0.41 5.46
C TRP A 282 -15.10 -0.70 4.66
N GLY A 283 -14.56 -1.66 5.38
CA GLY A 283 -14.04 -2.90 4.82
C GLY A 283 -13.87 -3.93 5.90
N PHE A 284 -13.97 -5.19 5.50
CA PHE A 284 -13.88 -6.29 6.44
C PHE A 284 -13.15 -7.49 5.84
N SER A 285 -12.49 -8.23 6.73
CA SER A 285 -12.03 -9.58 6.46
C SER A 285 -12.96 -10.59 7.12
N ILE A 286 -12.97 -11.83 6.63
CA ILE A 286 -13.77 -12.91 7.24
C ILE A 286 -13.29 -13.18 8.67
N GLN A 287 -12.00 -12.98 8.97
CA GLN A 287 -11.42 -13.13 10.30
C GLN A 287 -12.06 -12.19 11.33
N GLN A 288 -12.30 -10.93 10.97
CA GLN A 288 -12.96 -9.98 11.87
C GLN A 288 -14.36 -10.47 12.27
N PHE A 289 -15.15 -10.92 11.29
CA PHE A 289 -16.47 -11.46 11.57
C PHE A 289 -16.44 -12.79 12.33
N ALA A 290 -15.47 -13.66 12.05
CA ALA A 290 -15.27 -14.88 12.81
C ALA A 290 -15.02 -14.57 14.29
N HIS A 291 -14.24 -13.53 14.61
CA HIS A 291 -14.00 -13.11 16.00
C HIS A 291 -15.27 -12.52 16.65
N ILE A 292 -15.98 -11.62 15.96
CA ILE A 292 -17.23 -11.01 16.46
C ILE A 292 -18.28 -12.09 16.75
N TYR A 293 -18.47 -13.04 15.85
CA TYR A 293 -19.45 -14.12 16.01
C TYR A 293 -18.99 -15.21 16.97
N SER A 294 -17.67 -15.41 17.14
CA SER A 294 -17.14 -16.31 18.16
C SER A 294 -17.57 -15.85 19.56
N GLN A 295 -17.46 -14.54 19.84
CA GLN A 295 -17.91 -13.96 21.11
C GLN A 295 -19.43 -14.03 21.28
N LYS A 296 -20.21 -13.77 20.23
CA LYS A 296 -21.69 -13.76 20.29
C LYS A 296 -22.31 -15.16 20.39
N MET A 297 -21.76 -16.15 19.68
CA MET A 297 -22.35 -17.49 19.54
C MET A 297 -21.63 -18.56 20.38
N GLY A 298 -20.44 -18.27 20.91
CA GLY A 298 -19.63 -19.22 21.68
C GLY A 298 -18.97 -20.32 20.83
N ILE A 299 -18.92 -20.16 19.50
CA ILE A 299 -18.26 -21.10 18.58
C ILE A 299 -16.80 -20.66 18.38
N LYS A 300 -15.86 -21.61 18.32
CA LYS A 300 -14.44 -21.29 18.06
C LYS A 300 -14.27 -20.54 16.73
N ALA A 301 -13.45 -19.48 16.73
CA ALA A 301 -13.20 -18.64 15.54
C ALA A 301 -12.64 -19.45 14.35
N GLU A 302 -11.77 -20.44 14.59
CA GLU A 302 -11.22 -21.31 13.53
C GLU A 302 -12.28 -22.11 12.77
N VAL A 303 -13.32 -22.57 13.48
CA VAL A 303 -14.43 -23.30 12.85
C VAL A 303 -15.27 -22.35 12.02
N LEU A 304 -15.51 -21.14 12.54
CA LEU A 304 -16.24 -20.10 11.82
C LEU A 304 -15.46 -19.65 10.57
N LEU A 305 -14.15 -19.49 10.64
CA LEU A 305 -13.32 -19.17 9.48
C LEU A 305 -13.56 -20.14 8.32
N LYS A 306 -13.49 -21.45 8.57
CA LYS A 306 -13.69 -22.49 7.54
C LYS A 306 -15.13 -22.68 7.06
N THR A 307 -16.10 -22.06 7.74
CA THR A 307 -17.53 -22.29 7.48
C THR A 307 -18.30 -21.04 7.12
N LEU A 308 -17.74 -19.86 7.35
CA LEU A 308 -18.35 -18.59 6.96
C LEU A 308 -18.40 -18.47 5.45
N TRP A 309 -17.30 -18.79 4.76
CA TRP A 309 -17.28 -18.84 3.31
C TRP A 309 -17.70 -20.23 2.78
N GLY A 310 -18.43 -20.24 1.67
CA GLY A 310 -18.89 -21.46 1.01
C GLY A 310 -20.31 -21.90 1.37
N ASP A 311 -20.64 -23.14 1.00
CA ASP A 311 -22.01 -23.68 1.05
C ASP A 311 -22.39 -24.28 2.41
N TYR A 312 -22.31 -23.45 3.44
CA TYR A 312 -22.72 -23.78 4.81
C TYR A 312 -23.95 -22.99 5.22
N TYR A 313 -24.82 -23.57 6.04
CA TYR A 313 -25.94 -22.85 6.67
C TYR A 313 -26.03 -23.14 8.16
N LEU A 314 -26.54 -22.18 8.91
CA LEU A 314 -26.86 -22.36 10.32
C LEU A 314 -28.27 -22.94 10.45
N ASN A 315 -28.40 -24.08 11.13
CA ASN A 315 -29.72 -24.56 11.53
C ASN A 315 -30.15 -23.90 12.84
N ALA A 316 -31.07 -22.93 12.77
CA ALA A 316 -31.53 -22.16 13.93
C ALA A 316 -32.05 -23.03 15.10
N LYS A 317 -32.59 -24.22 14.81
CA LYS A 317 -33.09 -25.14 15.85
C LYS A 317 -31.97 -25.87 16.60
N ALA A 318 -30.87 -26.18 15.91
CA ALA A 318 -29.77 -26.98 16.47
C ALA A 318 -28.54 -26.12 16.84
N LYS A 319 -28.49 -24.84 16.43
CA LYS A 319 -27.29 -23.98 16.49
C LYS A 319 -26.02 -24.67 15.94
N ARG A 320 -26.20 -25.58 14.99
CA ARG A 320 -25.12 -26.32 14.32
C ARG A 320 -25.00 -25.86 12.87
N ILE A 321 -23.76 -25.79 12.42
CA ILE A 321 -23.40 -25.48 11.03
C ILE A 321 -23.49 -26.78 10.24
N MET A 322 -24.20 -26.76 9.11
CA MET A 322 -24.38 -27.90 8.22
C MET A 322 -24.00 -27.52 6.79
N LYS A 323 -23.50 -28.49 6.01
CA LYS A 323 -23.23 -28.33 4.58
C LYS A 323 -24.50 -28.49 3.73
N GLY A 324 -24.50 -27.88 2.54
CA GLY A 324 -25.57 -28.03 1.54
C GLY A 324 -26.69 -27.01 1.72
N ALA A 325 -26.35 -25.73 1.78
CA ALA A 325 -27.34 -24.65 1.85
C ALA A 325 -28.06 -24.53 0.50
N GLN A 326 -27.30 -24.53 -0.60
CA GLN A 326 -27.82 -24.44 -1.97
C GLN A 326 -28.76 -25.60 -2.30
N ALA A 327 -28.36 -26.84 -1.98
CA ALA A 327 -29.18 -28.04 -2.21
C ALA A 327 -30.51 -28.02 -1.44
N LYS A 328 -30.58 -27.28 -0.32
CA LYS A 328 -31.78 -27.16 0.52
C LYS A 328 -32.51 -25.83 0.34
N GLY A 329 -32.13 -25.01 -0.65
CA GLY A 329 -32.70 -23.69 -0.89
C GLY A 329 -32.53 -22.71 0.29
N LYS A 330 -31.53 -22.94 1.16
CA LYS A 330 -31.23 -22.08 2.31
C LYS A 330 -30.14 -21.09 1.95
N LYS A 331 -30.23 -19.89 2.51
CA LYS A 331 -29.16 -18.88 2.38
C LYS A 331 -27.86 -19.38 3.03
N PRO A 332 -26.69 -19.18 2.40
CA PRO A 332 -25.38 -19.43 3.00
C PRO A 332 -25.14 -18.62 4.27
N LEU A 333 -24.21 -19.08 5.10
CA LEU A 333 -23.89 -18.48 6.38
C LEU A 333 -23.37 -17.05 6.23
N PHE A 334 -22.49 -16.81 5.24
CA PHE A 334 -22.00 -15.48 4.89
C PHE A 334 -23.13 -14.50 4.59
N VAL A 335 -24.13 -14.93 3.82
CA VAL A 335 -25.27 -14.10 3.45
C VAL A 335 -26.11 -13.75 4.67
N GLN A 336 -26.42 -14.74 5.51
CA GLN A 336 -27.26 -14.56 6.69
C GLN A 336 -26.61 -13.67 7.77
N LEU A 337 -25.31 -13.83 8.00
CA LEU A 337 -24.61 -13.17 9.10
C LEU A 337 -23.89 -11.88 8.70
N VAL A 338 -23.42 -11.76 7.45
CA VAL A 338 -22.62 -10.61 7.02
C VAL A 338 -23.44 -9.73 6.08
N LEU A 339 -23.81 -10.25 4.90
CA LEU A 339 -24.41 -9.42 3.86
C LEU A 339 -25.82 -8.92 4.23
N ASP A 340 -26.68 -9.74 4.83
CA ASP A 340 -28.04 -9.33 5.22
C ASP A 340 -28.01 -8.13 6.20
N ASN A 341 -27.01 -8.06 7.10
CA ASN A 341 -26.85 -6.94 8.03
C ASN A 341 -26.41 -5.66 7.31
N ILE A 342 -25.48 -5.77 6.35
CA ILE A 342 -25.02 -4.63 5.56
C ILE A 342 -26.17 -4.13 4.67
N TRP A 343 -26.90 -5.02 3.99
CA TRP A 343 -28.05 -4.65 3.16
C TRP A 343 -29.15 -3.97 3.98
N SER A 344 -29.44 -4.50 5.17
CA SER A 344 -30.41 -3.87 6.08
C SER A 344 -29.95 -2.49 6.55
N LEU A 345 -28.64 -2.27 6.74
CA LEU A 345 -28.08 -0.97 7.10
C LEU A 345 -28.24 0.03 5.95
N TYR A 346 -27.88 -0.37 4.72
CA TYR A 346 -28.04 0.48 3.53
C TYR A 346 -29.51 0.80 3.24
N ASP A 347 -30.42 -0.17 3.35
CA ASP A 347 -31.85 0.05 3.17
C ASP A 347 -32.42 1.01 4.23
N ALA A 348 -32.01 0.87 5.49
CA ALA A 348 -32.45 1.75 6.57
C ALA A 348 -31.94 3.20 6.42
N VAL A 349 -30.66 3.38 6.06
CA VAL A 349 -30.02 4.69 6.00
C VAL A 349 -30.30 5.43 4.68
N VAL A 350 -30.14 4.76 3.55
CA VAL A 350 -30.17 5.41 2.23
C VAL A 350 -31.55 5.36 1.60
N THR A 351 -32.20 4.19 1.59
CA THR A 351 -33.47 3.98 0.87
C THR A 351 -34.66 4.50 1.66
N ARG A 352 -34.85 4.03 2.89
CA ARG A 352 -36.05 4.32 3.70
C ARG A 352 -35.90 5.52 4.61
N ARG A 353 -34.67 5.87 5.01
CA ARG A 353 -34.35 6.95 5.96
C ARG A 353 -35.09 6.81 7.30
N ASP A 354 -35.27 5.57 7.74
CA ASP A 354 -36.00 5.23 8.97
C ASP A 354 -35.07 5.39 10.19
N LYS A 355 -35.16 6.53 10.90
CA LYS A 355 -34.33 6.81 12.08
C LYS A 355 -34.44 5.74 13.17
N ASP A 356 -35.64 5.26 13.46
CA ASP A 356 -35.87 4.26 14.51
C ASP A 356 -35.23 2.90 14.16
N LYS A 357 -35.21 2.52 12.88
CA LYS A 357 -34.53 1.31 12.43
C LYS A 357 -33.03 1.47 12.49
N VAL A 358 -32.51 2.64 12.10
CA VAL A 358 -31.08 2.95 12.21
C VAL A 358 -30.63 2.86 13.68
N GLU A 359 -31.38 3.43 14.63
CA GLU A 359 -31.04 3.35 16.06
C GLU A 359 -31.06 1.89 16.58
N LYS A 360 -32.02 1.07 16.14
CA LYS A 360 -32.05 -0.37 16.47
C LYS A 360 -30.85 -1.13 15.90
N VAL A 361 -30.48 -0.87 14.64
CA VAL A 361 -29.31 -1.48 14.00
C VAL A 361 -28.02 -1.03 14.67
N VAL A 362 -27.88 0.27 14.96
CA VAL A 362 -26.72 0.82 15.68
C VAL A 362 -26.58 0.20 17.06
N SER A 363 -27.70 0.01 17.77
CA SER A 363 -27.74 -0.66 19.07
C SER A 363 -27.34 -2.14 18.98
N SER A 364 -27.76 -2.86 17.93
CA SER A 364 -27.40 -4.28 17.73
C SER A 364 -25.93 -4.46 17.31
N LEU A 365 -25.37 -3.46 16.62
CA LEU A 365 -23.97 -3.40 16.22
C LEU A 365 -23.06 -2.90 17.36
N GLY A 366 -23.60 -2.24 18.39
CA GLY A 366 -22.86 -1.72 19.53
C GLY A 366 -22.09 -0.42 19.23
N VAL A 367 -22.52 0.32 18.20
CA VAL A 367 -21.86 1.55 17.73
C VAL A 367 -22.41 2.77 18.48
N LYS A 368 -21.56 3.71 18.89
CA LYS A 368 -21.99 4.93 19.60
C LYS A 368 -22.05 6.12 18.64
N LEU A 369 -23.25 6.41 18.14
CA LEU A 369 -23.48 7.58 17.30
C LEU A 369 -23.37 8.89 18.09
N MET A 370 -22.61 9.85 17.58
CA MET A 370 -22.64 11.21 18.09
C MET A 370 -23.91 11.91 17.62
N SER A 371 -24.55 12.70 18.50
CA SER A 371 -25.80 13.40 18.20
C SER A 371 -25.69 14.40 17.04
N ARG A 372 -24.47 14.81 16.67
CA ARG A 372 -24.19 15.70 15.52
C ARG A 372 -24.37 14.98 14.18
N ASP A 373 -24.01 13.70 14.10
CA ASP A 373 -23.99 12.96 12.84
C ASP A 373 -25.39 12.47 12.47
N SER A 374 -26.22 12.11 13.47
CA SER A 374 -27.65 11.79 13.29
C SER A 374 -28.48 12.98 12.77
N ARG A 375 -28.02 14.21 12.98
CA ARG A 375 -28.70 15.44 12.55
C ARG A 375 -28.29 15.92 11.15
N HIS A 376 -27.27 15.31 10.55
CA HIS A 376 -26.80 15.74 9.23
C HIS A 376 -27.84 15.40 8.16
N SER A 377 -28.04 16.31 7.20
CA SER A 377 -29.04 16.14 6.13
C SER A 377 -28.66 15.03 5.14
N ASP A 378 -27.35 14.80 4.95
CA ASP A 378 -26.85 13.83 3.99
C ASP A 378 -26.76 12.40 4.57
N PRO A 379 -27.48 11.42 4.00
CA PRO A 379 -27.48 10.04 4.49
C PRO A 379 -26.13 9.34 4.29
N LYS A 380 -25.35 9.75 3.29
CA LYS A 380 -24.01 9.19 3.03
C LYS A 380 -23.01 9.55 4.12
N VAL A 381 -23.12 10.73 4.71
CA VAL A 381 -22.24 11.15 5.81
C VAL A 381 -22.55 10.34 7.07
N LEU A 382 -23.83 10.11 7.34
CA LEU A 382 -24.27 9.24 8.43
C LEU A 382 -23.80 7.80 8.23
N LEU A 383 -23.96 7.27 7.01
CA LEU A 383 -23.48 5.93 6.65
C LEU A 383 -21.97 5.81 6.89
N SER A 384 -21.19 6.74 6.33
CA SER A 384 -19.73 6.75 6.50
C SER A 384 -19.31 6.86 7.97
N ALA A 385 -20.02 7.63 8.79
CA ALA A 385 -19.75 7.73 10.22
C ALA A 385 -20.01 6.41 10.98
N ILE A 386 -21.13 5.72 10.68
CA ILE A 386 -21.44 4.40 11.25
C ILE A 386 -20.39 3.38 10.81
N CYS A 387 -20.12 3.35 9.51
CA CYS A 387 -19.21 2.42 8.86
C CYS A 387 -17.76 2.58 9.34
N SER A 388 -17.30 3.82 9.51
CA SER A 388 -15.95 4.13 10.02
C SER A 388 -15.75 3.69 11.47
N GLN A 389 -16.81 3.65 12.29
CA GLN A 389 -16.73 3.16 13.67
C GLN A 389 -16.88 1.64 13.76
N TRP A 390 -17.73 1.06 12.90
CA TRP A 390 -18.05 -0.35 12.96
C TRP A 390 -16.98 -1.23 12.31
N LEU A 391 -16.59 -0.91 11.07
CA LEU A 391 -15.70 -1.73 10.25
C LEU A 391 -14.73 -0.83 9.46
N PRO A 392 -13.70 -0.26 10.10
CA PRO A 392 -12.74 0.59 9.40
C PRO A 392 -12.00 -0.21 8.32
N VAL A 393 -12.07 0.25 7.06
CA VAL A 393 -11.38 -0.40 5.94
C VAL A 393 -9.88 -0.54 6.17
N SER A 394 -9.27 0.46 6.80
CA SER A 394 -7.83 0.47 7.09
C SER A 394 -7.42 -0.64 8.04
N GLN A 395 -8.21 -0.91 9.08
CA GLN A 395 -7.90 -1.98 10.01
C GLN A 395 -7.96 -3.34 9.33
N ALA A 396 -8.97 -3.56 8.46
CA ALA A 396 -9.10 -4.81 7.73
C ALA A 396 -7.92 -5.05 6.77
N VAL A 397 -7.57 -4.03 5.97
CA VAL A 397 -6.49 -4.13 4.98
C VAL A 397 -5.11 -4.21 5.66
N LEU A 398 -4.83 -3.38 6.66
CA LEU A 398 -3.51 -3.35 7.30
C LEU A 398 -3.27 -4.61 8.16
N ALA A 399 -4.28 -5.14 8.86
CA ALA A 399 -4.15 -6.39 9.61
C ALA A 399 -3.85 -7.57 8.68
N MET A 400 -4.61 -7.68 7.59
CA MET A 400 -4.37 -8.64 6.52
C MET A 400 -2.95 -8.53 5.95
N VAL A 401 -2.47 -7.31 5.73
CA VAL A 401 -1.11 -7.08 5.25
C VAL A 401 -0.07 -7.58 6.25
N CYS A 402 -0.24 -7.29 7.53
CA CYS A 402 0.70 -7.74 8.57
C CYS A 402 0.76 -9.27 8.68
N GLU A 403 -0.38 -9.95 8.53
CA GLU A 403 -0.46 -11.42 8.62
C GLU A 403 0.03 -12.15 7.38
N LYS A 404 -0.17 -11.57 6.18
CA LYS A 404 0.07 -12.26 4.90
C LYS A 404 1.34 -11.84 4.20
N LEU A 405 1.74 -10.57 4.29
CA LEU A 405 2.94 -10.13 3.61
C LEU A 405 4.19 -10.62 4.36
N PRO A 406 5.20 -11.13 3.63
CA PRO A 406 6.48 -11.51 4.22
C PRO A 406 7.20 -10.29 4.80
N SER A 407 8.06 -10.54 5.78
CA SER A 407 9.01 -9.53 6.21
C SER A 407 10.13 -9.37 5.16
N PRO A 408 10.83 -8.23 5.11
CA PRO A 408 12.01 -8.10 4.27
C PRO A 408 13.11 -9.12 4.61
N LEU A 409 13.06 -9.75 5.80
CA LEU A 409 13.96 -10.86 6.17
C LEU A 409 13.62 -12.16 5.44
N ASP A 410 12.37 -12.35 5.03
CA ASP A 410 11.90 -13.56 4.38
C ASP A 410 12.06 -13.48 2.84
N ILE A 411 12.90 -12.58 2.34
CA ILE A 411 13.13 -12.40 0.90
C ILE A 411 13.81 -13.64 0.31
N THR A 412 13.22 -14.21 -0.73
CA THR A 412 13.76 -15.41 -1.41
C THR A 412 15.07 -15.09 -2.12
N GLU A 413 16.03 -16.01 -2.10
CA GLU A 413 17.30 -15.86 -2.81
C GLU A 413 17.13 -15.56 -4.31
N GLU A 414 16.17 -16.25 -4.96
CA GLU A 414 15.81 -16.04 -6.37
C GLU A 414 15.47 -14.57 -6.65
N ARG A 415 14.77 -13.92 -5.71
CA ARG A 415 14.39 -12.52 -5.83
C ARG A 415 15.58 -11.59 -5.63
N VAL A 416 16.46 -11.89 -4.68
CA VAL A 416 17.70 -11.13 -4.47
C VAL A 416 18.56 -11.16 -5.72
N GLU A 417 18.76 -12.36 -6.30
CA GLU A 417 19.52 -12.51 -7.54
C GLU A 417 18.91 -11.73 -8.69
N LYS A 418 17.58 -11.75 -8.81
CA LYS A 418 16.87 -10.99 -9.83
C LYS A 418 17.00 -9.47 -9.67
N LEU A 419 17.06 -8.97 -8.42
CA LEU A 419 17.25 -7.55 -8.12
C LEU A 419 18.70 -7.10 -8.34
N MET A 420 19.68 -7.94 -8.01
CA MET A 420 21.10 -7.64 -8.16
C MET A 420 21.63 -7.86 -9.58
N SER A 421 21.04 -8.79 -10.33
CA SER A 421 21.47 -9.12 -11.68
C SER A 421 20.89 -8.15 -12.71
N VAL A 422 21.77 -7.56 -13.51
CA VAL A 422 21.37 -6.73 -14.65
C VAL A 422 21.26 -7.62 -15.89
N GLY A 423 20.02 -7.97 -16.28
CA GLY A 423 19.72 -8.69 -17.53
C GLY A 423 19.87 -10.21 -17.45
N ALA A 424 20.02 -10.89 -18.60
CA ALA A 424 20.06 -12.35 -18.74
C ALA A 424 21.39 -13.00 -18.31
N ARG A 425 22.19 -12.33 -17.46
CA ARG A 425 23.46 -12.89 -16.98
C ARG A 425 23.21 -13.72 -15.72
N ILE A 426 23.83 -14.90 -15.68
CA ILE A 426 23.78 -15.79 -14.52
C ILE A 426 24.50 -15.10 -13.36
N PHE A 427 23.89 -15.04 -12.18
CA PHE A 427 24.45 -14.37 -11.00
C PHE A 427 25.86 -14.88 -10.64
N GLU A 428 26.12 -16.17 -10.84
CA GLU A 428 27.42 -16.82 -10.63
C GLU A 428 28.54 -16.26 -11.52
N SER A 429 28.22 -15.60 -12.64
CA SER A 429 29.21 -14.93 -13.49
C SER A 429 29.67 -13.57 -12.95
N LEU A 430 29.04 -13.06 -11.89
CA LEU A 430 29.41 -11.79 -11.27
C LEU A 430 30.64 -11.97 -10.36
N PRO A 431 31.43 -10.91 -10.13
CA PRO A 431 32.62 -10.96 -9.28
C PRO A 431 32.33 -11.50 -7.87
N GLU A 432 33.29 -12.21 -7.27
CA GLU A 432 33.18 -12.77 -5.91
C GLU A 432 32.78 -11.71 -4.87
N GLN A 433 33.27 -10.48 -5.00
CA GLN A 433 32.88 -9.33 -4.15
C GLN A 433 31.36 -9.07 -4.18
N THR A 434 30.73 -9.20 -5.35
CA THR A 434 29.26 -9.04 -5.49
C THR A 434 28.52 -10.25 -4.90
N GLN A 435 29.12 -11.44 -4.97
CA GLN A 435 28.54 -12.65 -4.38
C GLN A 435 28.59 -12.60 -2.84
N GLU A 436 29.60 -11.99 -2.25
CA GLU A 436 29.65 -11.73 -0.80
C GLU A 436 28.54 -10.77 -0.36
N LEU A 437 28.27 -9.72 -1.14
CA LEU A 437 27.18 -8.78 -0.89
C LEU A 437 25.80 -9.45 -0.90
N LYS A 438 25.59 -10.54 -1.67
CA LYS A 438 24.34 -11.32 -1.62
C LYS A 438 24.06 -11.86 -0.22
N ARG A 439 25.10 -12.36 0.48
CA ARG A 439 24.94 -12.88 1.85
C ARG A 439 24.58 -11.77 2.83
N ALA A 440 25.20 -10.60 2.68
CA ALA A 440 24.87 -9.42 3.49
C ALA A 440 23.43 -8.95 3.23
N PHE A 441 22.99 -8.92 1.96
CA PHE A 441 21.63 -8.55 1.58
C PHE A 441 20.57 -9.51 2.14
N LEU A 442 20.83 -10.83 2.10
CA LEU A 442 19.94 -11.84 2.67
C LEU A 442 19.85 -11.77 4.20
N ARG A 443 20.96 -11.48 4.88
CA ARG A 443 20.95 -11.30 6.34
C ARG A 443 20.13 -10.09 6.78
N CYS A 444 20.03 -9.07 5.92
CA CYS A 444 19.29 -7.83 6.16
C CYS A 444 19.63 -7.23 7.55
N GLY A 445 20.94 -7.10 7.80
CA GLY A 445 21.47 -6.54 9.03
C GLY A 445 21.21 -5.03 9.14
N SER A 446 21.10 -4.54 10.36
CA SER A 446 20.92 -3.11 10.67
C SER A 446 22.08 -2.59 11.54
N GLU A 447 23.22 -3.27 11.51
CA GLU A 447 24.41 -2.89 12.28
C GLU A 447 25.21 -1.79 11.54
N GLU A 448 25.92 -0.94 12.29
CA GLU A 448 26.67 0.19 11.70
C GLU A 448 27.86 -0.26 10.83
N ASP A 449 28.33 -1.50 11.01
CA ASP A 449 29.44 -2.11 10.26
C ASP A 449 28.97 -2.81 8.96
N ASP A 450 27.67 -2.92 8.72
CA ASP A 450 27.14 -3.58 7.52
C ASP A 450 27.30 -2.70 6.26
N PRO A 451 27.61 -3.29 5.09
CA PRO A 451 27.75 -2.54 3.84
C PRO A 451 26.42 -1.92 3.40
N LEU A 452 26.42 -0.62 3.08
CA LEU A 452 25.25 0.10 2.58
C LEU A 452 24.97 -0.23 1.11
N ILE A 453 23.91 -1.00 0.86
CA ILE A 453 23.42 -1.31 -0.49
C ILE A 453 22.18 -0.45 -0.76
N ILE A 454 22.23 0.38 -1.80
CA ILE A 454 21.10 1.24 -2.19
C ILE A 454 20.55 0.78 -3.54
N PHE A 455 19.26 0.44 -3.56
CA PHE A 455 18.53 0.16 -4.78
C PHE A 455 17.72 1.39 -5.22
N VAL A 456 18.15 2.02 -6.31
CA VAL A 456 17.48 3.21 -6.87
C VAL A 456 16.55 2.79 -8.01
N SER A 457 15.25 2.73 -7.74
CA SER A 457 14.23 2.44 -8.76
C SER A 457 13.68 3.73 -9.40
N LYS A 458 13.52 4.79 -8.59
CA LYS A 458 12.96 6.07 -9.01
C LYS A 458 13.60 7.22 -8.25
N MET A 459 13.90 8.30 -8.96
CA MET A 459 14.33 9.56 -8.39
C MET A 459 13.18 10.57 -8.48
N PHE A 460 12.95 11.30 -7.38
CA PHE A 460 11.97 12.37 -7.33
C PHE A 460 12.63 13.69 -7.66
N VAL A 461 11.93 14.52 -8.44
CA VAL A 461 12.35 15.90 -8.67
C VAL A 461 12.04 16.67 -7.39
N VAL A 462 13.08 17.24 -6.77
CA VAL A 462 12.95 18.06 -5.57
C VAL A 462 13.31 19.48 -5.94
N ASP A 463 12.42 20.43 -5.65
CA ASP A 463 12.72 21.83 -5.85
C ASP A 463 13.98 22.25 -5.10
N ASN A 464 14.80 23.09 -5.72
CA ASN A 464 16.03 23.59 -5.10
C ASN A 464 15.81 24.23 -3.72
N LYS A 465 14.61 24.77 -3.45
CA LYS A 465 14.23 25.34 -2.14
C LYS A 465 14.08 24.29 -1.04
N ALA A 466 13.75 23.05 -1.38
CA ALA A 466 13.48 21.96 -0.45
C ALA A 466 14.73 21.14 -0.08
N LEU A 467 15.85 21.35 -0.80
CA LEU A 467 17.14 20.70 -0.53
C LEU A 467 17.63 21.00 0.90
N PRO A 468 18.22 20.02 1.61
CA PRO A 468 18.69 20.19 3.00
C PRO A 468 19.63 21.38 3.22
N LYS A 469 20.40 21.77 2.19
CA LYS A 469 21.31 22.92 2.20
C LYS A 469 20.60 24.28 2.19
N ASN A 470 19.40 24.32 1.60
CA ASN A 470 18.59 25.52 1.43
C ASN A 470 17.40 25.55 2.41
N ARG A 471 17.18 24.47 3.17
CA ARG A 471 16.24 24.48 4.31
C ARG A 471 16.82 25.41 5.38
N GLN A 472 16.06 26.44 5.74
CA GLN A 472 16.36 27.22 6.94
C GLN A 472 16.36 26.26 8.13
N ARG A 473 17.54 26.06 8.73
CA ARG A 473 17.70 25.24 9.93
C ARG A 473 16.86 25.88 11.05
N PRO A 474 16.06 25.12 11.82
CA PRO A 474 15.45 25.67 13.03
C PRO A 474 16.60 26.15 13.93
N LEU A 475 16.61 27.45 14.21
CA LEU A 475 17.66 28.08 15.01
C LEU A 475 17.58 27.56 16.43
N THR A 476 18.73 27.30 17.04
CA THR A 476 18.80 26.97 18.46
C THR A 476 18.29 28.13 19.32
N HIS A 477 17.81 27.84 20.53
CA HIS A 477 17.32 28.86 21.47
C HIS A 477 18.36 29.98 21.72
N GLU A 478 19.65 29.63 21.67
CA GLU A 478 20.79 30.53 21.84
C GLU A 478 21.00 31.44 20.61
N GLU A 479 20.87 30.91 19.40
CA GLU A 479 20.91 31.68 18.15
C GLU A 479 19.69 32.62 18.00
N ILE A 480 18.52 32.21 18.50
CA ILE A 480 17.32 33.07 18.56
C ILE A 480 17.51 34.22 19.55
N ALA A 481 18.14 33.96 20.70
CA ALA A 481 18.47 34.99 21.68
C ALA A 481 19.49 36.00 21.11
N GLN A 482 20.57 35.51 20.51
CA GLN A 482 21.58 36.37 19.86
C GLN A 482 20.97 37.23 18.75
N ARG A 483 20.07 36.67 17.92
CA ARG A 483 19.38 37.45 16.88
C ARG A 483 18.42 38.50 17.46
N ARG A 484 17.75 38.22 18.58
CA ARG A 484 16.92 39.20 19.29
C ARG A 484 17.76 40.33 19.86
N ASP A 485 18.92 40.03 20.43
CA ASP A 485 19.82 41.04 20.99
C ASP A 485 20.46 41.90 19.89
N LEU A 486 20.84 41.29 18.78
CA LEU A 486 21.40 42.00 17.62
C LEU A 486 20.32 42.85 16.91
N ALA A 487 19.06 42.39 16.89
CA ALA A 487 17.93 43.19 16.42
C ALA A 487 17.61 44.36 17.37
N ARG A 488 17.71 44.17 18.69
CA ARG A 488 17.57 45.25 19.68
C ARG A 488 18.68 46.28 19.54
N GLN A 489 19.92 45.86 19.33
CA GLN A 489 21.06 46.76 19.09
C GLN A 489 20.86 47.57 17.81
N ARG A 490 20.48 46.92 16.70
CA ARG A 490 20.17 47.63 15.44
C ARG A 490 18.99 48.60 15.58
N HIS A 491 17.99 48.24 16.36
CA HIS A 491 16.85 49.13 16.63
C HIS A 491 17.24 50.30 17.55
N ALA A 492 18.10 50.07 18.54
CA ALA A 492 18.66 51.13 19.38
C ALA A 492 19.55 52.07 18.58
N GLU A 493 20.41 51.54 17.70
CA GLU A 493 21.23 52.32 16.77
C GLU A 493 20.38 53.16 15.82
N LYS A 494 19.28 52.60 15.29
CA LYS A 494 18.31 53.36 14.49
C LYS A 494 17.62 54.47 15.30
N LEU A 495 17.21 54.19 16.52
CA LEU A 495 16.60 55.21 17.39
C LEU A 495 17.59 56.32 17.75
N VAL A 496 18.87 55.98 17.99
CA VAL A 496 19.92 56.96 18.24
C VAL A 496 20.24 57.76 16.98
N ALA A 497 20.27 57.13 15.81
CA ALA A 497 20.42 57.80 14.51
C ALA A 497 19.24 58.75 14.21
N ASP A 498 18.01 58.33 14.52
CA ASP A 498 16.80 59.14 14.35
C ASP A 498 16.78 60.31 15.36
N GLN A 499 17.25 60.12 16.60
CA GLN A 499 17.39 61.19 17.60
C GLN A 499 18.49 62.20 17.24
N THR A 500 19.64 61.72 16.76
CA THR A 500 20.72 62.61 16.29
C THR A 500 20.36 63.36 15.01
N ALA A 501 19.52 62.77 14.14
CA ALA A 501 18.93 63.45 13.00
C ALA A 501 17.88 64.51 13.41
N ALA A 502 17.17 64.30 14.53
CA ALA A 502 16.19 65.26 15.06
C ALA A 502 16.84 66.45 15.82
N GLU A 503 18.01 66.25 16.44
CA GLU A 503 18.71 67.31 17.20
C GLU A 503 19.59 68.23 16.33
N ASN A 504 19.92 67.85 15.08
CA ASN A 504 20.69 68.69 14.14
C ASN A 504 20.02 68.76 12.75
N PRO A 505 19.10 69.71 12.50
CA PRO A 505 18.39 69.82 11.22
C PRO A 505 19.25 70.35 10.05
N SER A 506 20.55 70.58 10.26
CA SER A 506 21.44 71.18 9.27
C SER A 506 22.70 70.34 9.01
N ALA A 507 22.52 69.18 8.38
CA ALA A 507 23.59 68.50 7.64
C ALA A 507 22.99 67.68 6.48
N PRO A 508 23.61 67.68 5.28
CA PRO A 508 23.07 66.98 4.11
C PRO A 508 23.22 65.45 4.28
N PRO A 509 22.36 64.64 3.64
CA PRO A 509 22.36 63.20 3.84
C PRO A 509 23.64 62.57 3.25
N ILE A 510 24.40 61.90 4.11
CA ILE A 510 25.55 61.08 3.73
C ILE A 510 25.02 59.81 3.05
N SER A 511 25.54 59.54 1.85
CA SER A 511 25.28 58.34 1.05
C SER A 511 25.68 57.07 1.81
N GLY A 512 24.70 56.38 2.39
CA GLY A 512 24.82 54.99 2.84
C GLY A 512 24.33 54.06 1.75
N SER A 513 25.23 53.30 1.13
CA SER A 513 24.95 52.24 0.17
C SER A 513 24.00 51.19 0.77
N MET A 514 22.78 51.11 0.24
CA MET A 514 21.93 49.93 0.42
C MET A 514 22.55 48.73 -0.32
N PRO A 515 22.70 47.55 0.30
CA PRO A 515 22.77 46.33 -0.48
C PRO A 515 21.38 46.06 -1.05
N GLN A 516 21.28 46.07 -2.38
CA GLN A 516 20.07 45.70 -3.12
C GLN A 516 19.59 44.32 -2.68
N GLU A 517 18.31 44.22 -2.30
CA GLU A 517 17.57 42.98 -2.34
C GLU A 517 17.53 42.50 -3.80
N GLY A 518 18.28 41.45 -4.10
CA GLY A 518 18.24 40.78 -5.40
C GLY A 518 16.91 40.03 -5.57
N GLN A 519 16.02 40.60 -6.38
CA GLN A 519 14.94 39.86 -7.03
C GLN A 519 15.50 38.76 -7.96
N PRO A 520 14.74 37.68 -8.20
CA PRO A 520 15.20 36.52 -8.94
C PRO A 520 15.35 36.82 -10.44
N ALA A 521 16.48 36.43 -11.02
CA ALA A 521 16.70 36.50 -12.46
C ALA A 521 15.78 35.53 -13.20
N GLU A 522 14.86 36.07 -14.00
CA GLU A 522 14.24 35.39 -15.13
C GLU A 522 15.33 35.11 -16.18
N VAL A 523 15.57 33.83 -16.49
CA VAL A 523 16.36 33.44 -17.65
C VAL A 523 15.37 33.18 -18.79
N SER A 524 15.32 34.13 -19.71
CA SER A 524 14.68 33.99 -21.01
C SER A 524 15.52 33.12 -21.93
N THR A 525 14.83 32.22 -22.61
CA THR A 525 15.17 31.47 -23.83
C THR A 525 16.27 32.08 -24.71
N GLY A 526 17.23 31.23 -25.08
CA GLY A 526 18.14 31.34 -26.22
C GLY A 526 18.57 29.95 -26.65
#